data_AF-S7NFN2-F1
#
_entry.id   AF-S7NFN2-F1
#
_cell.length_a   1.000
_cell.length_b   1.000
_cell.length_c   1.000
_cell.angle_alpha   90.00
_cell.angle_beta   90.00
_cell.angle_gamma   90.00
#
_symmetry.space_group_name_H-M   'P 1'
#
loop_
_entity.id
_entity.type
_entity.pdbx_description
1 polymer ?
#
loop_
_entity_poly.entity_id
_entity_poly.type
_entity_poly.pdbx_seq_one_letter_code
_entity_poly.pdbx_strand_id
1 'polypeptide(L)'
;MPPDLRRKAARLVAAKCTLAARVDSFHESTEGKVGYELKDEIERKFDKWQEPPPVKQIEEDAYQEDLGFSLGHLGKSGSGRVRQTQVNEATKARISKTLQRTLQKQSVVCGGKSTIRDRSSGTVSSVAFTPLQGLEVVNPQAAEKKVAEANQKYFSSMAEFLKVKGEKNGIMST
;
A
#
# COMPACT_ATOMS: atom_id res chain seq x y z
N MET A 1 -7.56 -6.82 -30.61
CA MET A 1 -7.17 -6.00 -29.44
C MET A 1 -6.27 -6.79 -28.48
N PRO A 2 -5.10 -6.25 -28.10
CA PRO A 2 -4.15 -6.86 -27.15
C PRO A 2 -4.76 -7.12 -25.76
N PRO A 3 -4.33 -8.18 -25.03
CA PRO A 3 -4.90 -8.55 -23.73
C PRO A 3 -4.79 -7.44 -22.68
N ASP A 4 -3.72 -6.65 -22.70
CA ASP A 4 -3.47 -5.57 -21.73
C ASP A 4 -4.49 -4.43 -21.82
N LEU A 5 -5.02 -4.21 -23.02
CA LEU A 5 -6.03 -3.18 -23.27
C LEU A 5 -7.45 -3.65 -22.98
N ARG A 6 -7.71 -4.97 -22.89
CA ARG A 6 -9.07 -5.54 -22.75
C ARG A 6 -9.82 -4.98 -21.54
N ARG A 7 -9.17 -4.88 -20.37
CA ARG A 7 -9.80 -4.31 -19.15
C ARG A 7 -10.11 -2.82 -19.29
N LYS A 8 -9.28 -2.08 -20.02
CA LYS A 8 -9.49 -0.64 -20.27
C LYS A 8 -10.63 -0.44 -21.27
N ALA A 9 -10.63 -1.24 -22.32
CA ALA A 9 -11.67 -1.28 -23.34
C ALA A 9 -13.03 -1.71 -22.78
N ALA A 10 -13.08 -2.78 -22.01
CA ALA A 10 -14.32 -3.25 -21.39
C ALA A 10 -14.98 -2.17 -20.53
N ARG A 11 -14.19 -1.41 -19.75
CA ARG A 11 -14.70 -0.27 -18.98
C ARG A 11 -15.25 0.86 -19.87
N LEU A 12 -14.55 1.19 -20.94
CA LEU A 12 -14.99 2.21 -21.89
C LEU A 12 -16.29 1.78 -22.59
N VAL A 13 -16.34 0.55 -23.11
CA VAL A 13 -17.51 -0.01 -23.79
C VAL A 13 -18.69 -0.11 -22.84
N ALA A 14 -18.50 -0.58 -21.60
CA ALA A 14 -19.57 -0.65 -20.61
C ALA A 14 -20.19 0.74 -20.34
N ALA A 15 -19.34 1.76 -20.17
CA ALA A 15 -19.80 3.13 -19.98
C ALA A 15 -20.63 3.64 -21.17
N LYS A 16 -20.12 3.45 -22.40
CA LYS A 16 -20.80 3.89 -23.63
C LYS A 16 -22.08 3.10 -23.92
N CYS A 17 -22.06 1.79 -23.66
CA CYS A 17 -23.25 0.93 -23.73
C CYS A 17 -24.34 1.39 -22.75
N THR A 18 -23.96 1.80 -21.54
CA THR A 18 -24.93 2.33 -20.56
C THR A 18 -25.57 3.63 -21.04
N LEU A 19 -24.81 4.50 -21.71
CA LEU A 19 -25.36 5.73 -22.32
C LEU A 19 -26.30 5.43 -23.48
N ALA A 20 -25.91 4.52 -24.37
CA ALA A 20 -26.75 4.07 -25.49
C ALA A 20 -28.08 3.49 -24.96
N ALA A 21 -28.01 2.58 -23.98
CA ALA A 21 -29.20 1.98 -23.37
C ALA A 21 -30.14 3.02 -22.74
N ARG A 22 -29.61 4.11 -22.18
CA ARG A 22 -30.42 5.22 -21.68
C ARG A 22 -31.13 5.95 -22.81
N VAL A 23 -30.42 6.31 -23.88
CA VAL A 23 -31.00 6.99 -25.05
C VAL A 23 -32.11 6.13 -25.68
N ASP A 24 -31.86 4.82 -25.77
CA ASP A 24 -32.83 3.86 -26.30
C ASP A 24 -34.08 3.75 -25.41
N SER A 25 -33.92 3.83 -24.07
CA SER A 25 -35.06 3.80 -23.14
C SER A 25 -36.02 4.98 -23.33
N PHE A 26 -35.51 6.14 -23.75
CA PHE A 26 -36.33 7.32 -24.06
C PHE A 26 -36.79 7.37 -25.52
N HIS A 27 -36.37 6.41 -26.36
CA HIS A 27 -36.70 6.34 -27.80
C HIS A 27 -36.39 7.64 -28.58
N GLU A 28 -35.44 8.45 -28.10
CA GLU A 28 -35.11 9.76 -28.68
C GLU A 28 -34.34 9.65 -30.00
N SER A 29 -33.76 8.48 -30.29
CA SER A 29 -32.91 8.24 -31.46
C SER A 29 -33.28 6.93 -32.16
N THR A 30 -34.47 6.87 -32.75
CA THR A 30 -34.97 5.71 -33.52
C THR A 30 -34.08 5.31 -34.70
N GLU A 31 -33.34 6.26 -35.29
CA GLU A 31 -32.41 6.00 -36.39
C GLU A 31 -31.05 5.43 -35.93
N GLY A 32 -30.80 5.37 -34.61
CA GLY A 32 -29.56 4.87 -34.05
C GLY A 32 -28.33 5.76 -34.24
N LYS A 33 -28.49 7.01 -34.72
CA LYS A 33 -27.39 7.97 -34.95
C LYS A 33 -26.45 8.11 -33.75
N VAL A 34 -27.03 8.20 -32.55
CA VAL A 34 -26.27 8.32 -31.30
C VAL A 34 -25.44 7.05 -31.02
N GLY A 35 -25.98 5.87 -31.36
CA GLY A 35 -25.26 4.61 -31.25
C GLY A 35 -24.02 4.55 -32.16
N TYR A 36 -24.15 5.03 -33.41
CA TYR A 36 -23.02 5.13 -34.34
C TYR A 36 -21.95 6.10 -33.85
N GLU A 37 -22.34 7.28 -33.35
CA GLU A 37 -21.38 8.25 -32.79
C GLU A 37 -20.61 7.68 -31.58
N LEU A 38 -21.30 6.98 -30.68
CA LEU A 38 -20.68 6.36 -29.52
C LEU A 38 -19.74 5.22 -29.94
N LYS A 39 -20.10 4.46 -30.98
CA LYS A 39 -19.25 3.41 -31.56
C LYS A 39 -17.98 4.01 -32.18
N ASP A 40 -18.12 5.06 -32.99
CA ASP A 40 -16.97 5.75 -33.61
C ASP A 40 -16.01 6.30 -32.54
N GLU A 41 -16.53 6.83 -31.42
CA GLU A 41 -15.69 7.28 -30.31
C GLU A 41 -14.93 6.12 -29.64
N ILE A 42 -15.55 4.94 -29.52
CA ILE A 42 -14.90 3.74 -28.99
C ILE A 42 -13.76 3.32 -29.93
N GLU A 43 -14.02 3.23 -31.23
CA GLU A 43 -13.04 2.81 -32.24
C GLU A 43 -11.85 3.78 -32.28
N ARG A 44 -12.10 5.09 -32.32
CA ARG A 44 -11.03 6.11 -32.24
C ARG A 44 -10.16 5.96 -31.00
N LYS A 45 -10.75 5.63 -29.84
CA LYS A 45 -9.97 5.40 -28.61
C LYS A 45 -9.17 4.11 -28.66
N PHE A 46 -9.66 3.07 -29.33
CA PHE A 46 -8.93 1.82 -29.51
C PHE A 46 -7.72 2.00 -30.42
N ASP A 47 -7.87 2.76 -31.50
CA ASP A 47 -6.75 3.06 -32.41
C ASP A 47 -5.69 3.89 -31.70
N LYS A 48 -6.10 4.95 -31.00
CA LYS A 48 -5.20 5.79 -30.21
C LYS A 48 -4.41 5.03 -29.14
N TRP A 49 -4.95 3.94 -28.58
CA TRP A 49 -4.22 3.12 -27.61
C TRP A 49 -3.26 2.11 -28.24
N GLN A 50 -3.43 1.84 -29.53
CA GLN A 50 -2.55 0.98 -30.31
C GLN A 50 -1.39 1.78 -30.93
N GLU A 51 -1.51 3.10 -31.05
CA GLU A 51 -0.43 3.97 -31.48
C GLU A 51 0.78 3.87 -30.52
N PRO A 52 2.00 3.68 -31.05
CA PRO A 52 3.21 3.67 -30.23
C PRO A 52 3.42 5.03 -29.56
N PRO A 53 3.92 5.08 -28.31
CA PRO A 53 4.18 6.34 -27.64
C PRO A 53 5.19 7.16 -28.43
N PRO A 54 5.00 8.50 -28.55
CA PRO A 54 5.96 9.35 -29.25
C PRO A 54 7.32 9.28 -28.54
N VAL A 55 8.37 9.07 -29.32
CA VAL A 55 9.74 8.99 -28.79
C VAL A 55 10.15 10.35 -28.26
N LYS A 56 10.45 10.41 -26.96
CA LYS A 56 11.08 11.59 -26.35
C LYS A 56 12.58 11.49 -26.61
N GLN A 57 13.14 12.44 -27.36
CA GLN A 57 14.59 12.60 -27.46
C GLN A 57 15.10 13.07 -26.09
N ILE A 58 15.97 12.28 -25.48
CA ILE A 58 16.67 12.63 -24.23
C ILE A 58 18.04 13.11 -24.67
N GLU A 59 18.38 14.37 -24.41
CA GLU A 59 19.76 14.85 -24.55
C GLU A 59 20.64 14.08 -23.55
N GLU A 60 21.65 13.39 -24.09
CA GLU A 60 22.59 12.53 -23.36
C GLU A 60 23.61 13.35 -22.57
N ASP A 61 23.23 13.87 -21.40
CA ASP A 61 24.21 14.31 -20.40
C ASP A 61 24.53 13.15 -19.46
N ALA A 62 25.24 12.16 -20.00
CA ALA A 62 25.70 10.97 -19.27
C ALA A 62 27.23 10.91 -19.21
N TYR A 63 27.85 11.87 -18.50
CA TYR A 63 29.25 11.77 -18.07
C TYR A 63 29.40 12.21 -16.61
N GLN A 64 28.97 11.35 -15.68
CA GLN A 64 29.31 11.52 -14.25
C GLN A 64 29.31 10.19 -13.48
N GLU A 65 30.02 9.17 -13.99
CA GLU A 65 30.13 7.86 -13.33
C GLU A 65 31.58 7.35 -13.37
N ASP A 66 32.57 8.18 -13.03
CA ASP A 66 33.89 7.65 -12.63
C ASP A 66 34.68 8.60 -11.73
N LEU A 67 34.24 8.76 -10.48
CA LEU A 67 35.15 9.13 -9.41
C LEU A 67 35.01 8.10 -8.29
N GLY A 68 35.84 7.07 -8.42
CA GLY A 68 35.87 5.87 -7.61
C GLY A 68 35.97 6.14 -6.10
N PHE A 69 34.95 5.72 -5.38
CA PHE A 69 35.09 5.31 -4.00
C PHE A 69 35.50 3.83 -3.98
N SER A 70 36.81 3.58 -3.97
CA SER A 70 37.33 2.23 -3.84
C SER A 70 37.07 1.69 -2.42
N LEU A 71 36.49 0.49 -2.36
CA LEU A 71 36.25 -0.36 -1.18
C LEU A 71 37.52 -0.61 -0.32
N GLY A 72 38.70 -0.17 -0.78
CA GLY A 72 40.02 -0.46 -0.24
C GLY A 72 40.41 0.26 1.06
N HIS A 73 39.66 1.25 1.53
CA HIS A 73 39.96 1.92 2.81
C HIS A 73 39.30 1.26 4.04
N LEU A 74 38.39 0.30 3.83
CA LEU A 74 37.66 -0.39 4.90
C LEU A 74 38.43 -1.56 5.54
N GLY A 75 39.72 -1.70 5.19
CA GLY A 75 40.55 -2.86 5.56
C GLY A 75 41.87 -2.54 6.27
N LYS A 76 42.18 -1.28 6.59
CA LYS A 76 43.34 -0.96 7.47
C LYS A 76 42.99 -1.27 8.92
N SER A 77 42.58 -2.51 9.20
CA SER A 77 42.41 -3.06 10.53
C SER A 77 43.68 -3.80 10.92
N GLY A 78 44.31 -3.36 12.01
CA GLY A 78 45.11 -4.25 12.83
C GLY A 78 44.26 -5.48 13.18
N SER A 79 44.89 -6.64 13.10
CA SER A 79 44.30 -7.96 13.36
C SER A 79 43.60 -8.01 14.72
N GLY A 80 42.27 -7.98 14.72
CA GLY A 80 41.43 -8.15 15.90
C GLY A 80 39.97 -8.00 15.51
N ARG A 81 39.12 -8.95 15.92
CA ARG A 81 37.67 -9.03 15.63
C ARG A 81 37.05 -7.65 15.43
N VAL A 82 36.62 -7.37 14.20
CA VAL A 82 35.98 -6.11 13.79
C VAL A 82 34.82 -5.85 14.75
N ARG A 83 34.95 -4.82 15.59
CA ARG A 83 33.78 -4.29 16.31
C ARG A 83 32.82 -3.81 15.24
N GLN A 84 31.59 -4.30 15.28
CA GLN A 84 30.51 -3.92 14.36
C GLN A 84 30.53 -2.40 14.23
N THR A 85 30.80 -1.90 13.02
CA THR A 85 30.75 -0.46 12.75
C THR A 85 29.36 0.01 13.14
N GLN A 86 29.27 1.08 13.93
CA GLN A 86 27.97 1.62 14.33
C GLN A 86 27.23 2.01 13.05
N VAL A 87 26.18 1.25 12.71
CA VAL A 87 25.34 1.54 11.55
C VAL A 87 24.53 2.78 11.90
N ASN A 88 24.89 3.90 11.31
CA ASN A 88 24.19 5.16 11.51
C ASN A 88 22.76 5.06 10.96
N GLU A 89 21.82 5.72 11.63
CA GLU A 89 20.39 5.70 11.23
C GLU A 89 20.18 6.23 9.80
N ALA A 90 21.01 7.17 9.37
CA ALA A 90 21.00 7.72 8.00
C ALA A 90 21.39 6.70 6.92
N THR A 91 22.11 5.62 7.28
CA THR A 91 22.54 4.56 6.35
C THR A 91 21.50 3.45 6.24
N LYS A 92 20.44 3.46 7.06
CA LYS A 92 19.36 2.50 6.97
C LYS A 92 18.52 2.79 5.73
N ALA A 93 18.45 1.82 4.82
CA ALA A 93 17.56 1.91 3.66
C ALA A 93 16.12 2.16 4.13
N ARG A 94 15.53 3.28 3.68
CA ARG A 94 14.14 3.63 3.98
C ARG A 94 13.25 3.14 2.85
N ILE A 95 12.10 2.58 3.22
CA ILE A 95 11.07 2.18 2.27
C ILE A 95 10.59 3.43 1.51
N SER A 96 10.49 3.34 0.19
CA SER A 96 9.98 4.45 -0.64
C SER A 96 8.52 4.76 -0.30
N LYS A 97 8.08 6.01 -0.51
CA LYS A 97 6.70 6.42 -0.25
C LYS A 97 5.68 5.58 -1.03
N THR A 98 6.03 5.13 -2.23
CA THR A 98 5.20 4.25 -3.06
C THR A 98 5.07 2.86 -2.44
N LEU A 99 6.17 2.27 -1.97
CA LEU A 99 6.16 0.96 -1.33
C LEU A 99 5.45 0.99 0.03
N GLN A 100 5.64 2.05 0.83
CA GLN A 100 4.87 2.25 2.07
C GLN A 100 3.36 2.24 1.81
N ARG A 101 2.89 2.95 0.77
CA ARG A 101 1.47 3.03 0.42
C ARG A 101 0.92 1.71 -0.11
N THR A 102 1.73 0.92 -0.83
CA THR A 102 1.33 -0.41 -1.32
C THR A 102 1.21 -1.41 -0.17
N LEU A 103 2.17 -1.43 0.76
CA LEU A 103 2.14 -2.31 1.93
C LEU A 103 0.94 -2.00 2.85
N GLN A 104 0.64 -0.72 3.07
CA GLN A 104 -0.55 -0.30 3.82
C GLN A 104 -1.86 -0.73 3.14
N LYS A 105 -1.94 -0.69 1.81
CA LYS A 105 -3.12 -1.17 1.07
C LYS A 105 -3.28 -2.68 1.14
N GLN A 106 -2.18 -3.43 1.17
CA GLN A 106 -2.23 -4.88 1.25
C GLN A 106 -2.75 -5.34 2.62
N SER A 107 -2.38 -4.67 3.72
CA SER A 107 -2.85 -5.03 5.06
C SER A 107 -4.34 -4.79 5.27
N VAL A 108 -4.95 -3.79 4.61
CA VAL A 108 -6.40 -3.55 4.66
C VAL A 108 -7.21 -4.46 3.73
N VAL A 109 -6.60 -5.01 2.67
CA VAL A 109 -7.29 -5.91 1.72
C VAL A 109 -7.17 -7.38 2.13
N CYS A 110 -6.08 -7.81 2.78
CA CYS A 110 -5.92 -9.16 3.30
C CYS A 110 -5.88 -9.21 4.84
N GLY A 111 -6.90 -8.64 5.48
CA GLY A 111 -7.14 -8.83 6.90
C GLY A 111 -7.60 -10.25 7.20
N GLY A 112 -6.68 -11.12 7.66
CA GLY A 112 -6.97 -12.36 8.40
C GLY A 112 -7.66 -13.48 7.62
N LYS A 113 -7.18 -14.73 7.79
CA LYS A 113 -7.90 -15.91 7.32
C LYS A 113 -9.23 -16.03 8.07
N SER A 114 -10.32 -15.51 7.52
CA SER A 114 -11.66 -15.86 7.99
C SER A 114 -11.98 -17.31 7.58
N THR A 115 -12.79 -18.00 8.36
CA THR A 115 -13.18 -19.41 8.15
C THR A 115 -14.13 -19.62 6.96
N ILE A 116 -14.40 -18.58 6.17
CA ILE A 116 -15.35 -18.62 5.06
C ILE A 116 -14.59 -18.32 3.77
N ARG A 117 -13.87 -19.33 3.26
CA ARG A 117 -13.05 -19.19 2.04
C ARG A 117 -13.87 -19.17 0.75
N ASP A 118 -15.16 -19.53 0.77
CA ASP A 118 -15.95 -19.76 -0.46
C ASP A 118 -17.04 -18.72 -0.78
N ARG A 119 -17.10 -17.59 -0.08
CA ARG A 119 -18.04 -16.50 -0.41
C ARG A 119 -17.35 -15.15 -0.44
N SER A 120 -16.30 -15.04 -1.25
CA SER A 120 -15.57 -13.79 -1.48
C SER A 120 -16.28 -12.90 -2.52
N SER A 121 -17.46 -12.38 -2.19
CA SER A 121 -18.04 -11.25 -2.91
C SER A 121 -17.77 -9.97 -2.10
N GLY A 122 -17.25 -8.92 -2.74
CA GLY A 122 -16.85 -7.64 -2.14
C GLY A 122 -17.98 -6.78 -1.53
N THR A 123 -19.07 -7.42 -1.13
CA THR A 123 -20.20 -6.86 -0.37
C THR A 123 -20.22 -7.37 1.08
N VAL A 124 -19.31 -8.28 1.46
CA VAL A 124 -19.27 -8.88 2.80
C VAL A 124 -18.40 -8.04 3.74
N SER A 125 -19.04 -7.38 4.71
CA SER A 125 -18.38 -6.68 5.82
C SER A 125 -17.60 -7.67 6.72
N SER A 126 -16.36 -7.37 7.10
CA SER A 126 -15.57 -8.22 8.02
C SER A 126 -16.06 -8.07 9.46
N VAL A 127 -16.70 -9.11 10.02
CA VAL A 127 -17.14 -9.14 11.41
C VAL A 127 -16.39 -10.23 12.16
N ALA A 128 -15.68 -9.87 13.24
CA ALA A 128 -14.97 -10.82 14.09
C ALA A 128 -15.84 -11.14 15.33
N PHE A 129 -16.14 -12.43 15.53
CA PHE A 129 -16.91 -12.90 16.68
C PHE A 129 -15.97 -13.23 17.85
N THR A 130 -16.05 -12.47 18.94
CA THR A 130 -15.45 -12.82 20.23
C THR A 130 -16.54 -13.42 21.14
N PRO A 131 -16.30 -14.55 21.82
CA PRO A 131 -17.35 -15.21 22.59
C PRO A 131 -17.51 -14.50 23.94
N LEU A 132 -18.38 -13.48 23.99
CA LEU A 132 -19.51 -13.40 24.94
C LEU A 132 -20.18 -12.02 25.12
N GLN A 133 -19.86 -10.98 24.34
CA GLN A 133 -20.70 -9.76 24.33
C GLN A 133 -20.45 -8.87 23.09
N GLY A 134 -21.24 -9.09 22.03
CA GLY A 134 -21.49 -8.10 20.97
C GLY A 134 -20.59 -8.13 19.73
N LEU A 135 -21.18 -7.78 18.57
CA LEU A 135 -20.50 -7.58 17.28
C LEU A 135 -19.76 -6.23 17.31
N GLU A 136 -18.55 -6.21 17.87
CA GLU A 136 -17.74 -5.00 17.88
C GLU A 136 -16.94 -4.86 16.56
N VAL A 137 -17.08 -3.71 15.89
CA VAL A 137 -16.24 -3.34 14.74
C VAL A 137 -14.85 -2.97 15.27
N VAL A 138 -13.98 -3.96 15.41
CA VAL A 138 -12.59 -3.72 15.84
C VAL A 138 -11.81 -3.13 14.66
N ASN A 139 -11.36 -1.88 14.80
CA ASN A 139 -10.36 -1.29 13.92
C ASN A 139 -8.96 -1.72 14.39
N PRO A 140 -8.26 -2.65 13.72
CA PRO A 140 -6.94 -3.13 14.15
C PRO A 140 -5.88 -2.02 14.22
N GLN A 141 -6.07 -0.91 13.49
CA GLN A 141 -5.18 0.25 13.58
C GLN A 141 -5.32 1.04 14.90
N ALA A 142 -6.44 0.88 15.62
CA ALA A 142 -6.63 1.49 16.93
C ALA A 142 -5.81 0.78 18.02
N ALA A 143 -5.54 -0.53 17.86
CA ALA A 143 -4.70 -1.29 18.77
C ALA A 143 -3.22 -0.90 18.64
N GLU A 144 -2.73 -0.67 17.41
CA GLU A 144 -1.33 -0.26 17.17
C GLU A 144 -0.99 1.09 17.81
N LYS A 145 -1.91 2.07 17.80
CA LYS A 145 -1.69 3.36 18.47
C LYS A 145 -1.52 3.21 19.98
N LYS A 146 -2.36 2.38 20.63
CA LYS A 146 -2.26 2.12 22.08
C LYS A 146 -0.96 1.41 22.45
N VAL A 147 -0.52 0.45 21.63
CA VAL A 147 0.76 -0.25 21.85
C VAL A 147 1.95 0.68 21.62
N ALA A 148 1.91 1.54 20.59
CA ALA A 148 2.96 2.52 20.34
C ALA A 148 3.09 3.56 21.47
N GLU A 149 1.96 4.05 21.99
CA GLU A 149 1.92 4.99 23.13
C GLU A 149 2.44 4.33 24.41
N ALA A 150 2.05 3.09 24.70
CA ALA A 150 2.60 2.32 25.82
C ALA A 150 4.11 2.09 25.68
N ASN A 151 4.58 1.72 24.48
CA ASN A 151 6.00 1.52 24.22
C ASN A 151 6.81 2.82 24.38
N GLN A 152 6.26 3.98 24.02
CA GLN A 152 6.89 5.29 24.28
C GLN A 152 6.98 5.59 25.78
N LYS A 153 5.96 5.21 26.56
CA LYS A 153 5.92 5.43 28.00
C LYS A 153 6.98 4.62 28.77
N TYR A 154 7.30 3.42 28.30
CA TYR A 154 8.23 2.50 28.98
C TYR A 154 9.62 2.42 28.34
N PHE A 155 9.77 2.69 27.05
CA PHE A 155 11.01 2.43 26.30
C PHE A 155 11.48 3.60 25.41
N SER A 156 11.10 4.85 25.70
CA SER A 156 11.65 6.00 24.97
C SER A 156 13.07 6.36 25.44
N SER A 157 13.89 6.91 24.53
CA SER A 157 15.28 7.29 24.81
C SER A 157 15.46 8.44 25.81
N MET A 158 14.36 9.11 26.18
CA MET A 158 14.31 10.20 27.16
C MET A 158 13.60 9.79 28.45
N ALA A 159 13.04 8.57 28.54
CA ALA A 159 12.38 8.10 29.76
C ALA A 159 13.41 7.56 30.75
N GLU A 160 13.47 8.14 31.94
CA GLU A 160 14.28 7.64 33.06
C GLU A 160 13.54 6.55 33.84
N PHE A 161 14.28 5.56 34.34
CA PHE A 161 13.73 4.47 35.15
C PHE A 161 13.32 4.97 36.54
N LEU A 162 12.02 4.95 36.83
CA LEU A 162 11.51 5.17 38.18
C LEU A 162 11.71 3.90 39.03
N LYS A 163 12.57 4.00 40.05
CA LYS A 163 12.77 2.95 41.06
C LYS A 163 11.51 2.83 41.92
N VAL A 164 10.69 1.81 41.67
CA VAL A 164 9.54 1.47 42.51
C VAL A 164 10.05 1.09 43.90
N LYS A 165 9.68 1.87 44.92
CA LYS A 165 10.02 1.59 46.32
C LYS A 165 9.09 0.49 46.80
N GLY A 166 9.60 -0.73 46.97
CA GLY A 166 8.84 -1.83 47.57
C GLY A 166 8.49 -1.51 49.02
N GLU A 167 7.21 -1.49 49.34
CA GLU A 167 6.73 -1.39 50.72
C GLU A 167 7.06 -2.69 51.46
N LYS A 168 7.82 -2.59 52.55
CA LYS A 168 8.07 -3.70 53.46
C LYS A 168 6.89 -3.79 54.43
N ASN A 169 5.99 -4.74 54.20
CA ASN A 169 5.00 -5.11 55.21
C ASN A 169 5.71 -5.76 56.39
N GLY A 170 5.92 -4.98 57.45
CA GLY A 170 6.48 -5.43 58.71
C GLY A 170 5.50 -6.35 59.42
N ILE A 171 5.93 -7.59 59.64
CA ILE A 171 5.31 -8.54 60.56
C ILE A 171 5.57 -8.02 61.98
N MET A 172 4.54 -7.73 62.76
CA MET A 172 4.66 -7.64 64.23
C MET A 172 3.91 -8.83 64.84
N SER A 173 4.68 -9.67 65.53
CA SER A 173 4.21 -10.76 66.38
C SER A 173 3.80 -10.24 67.76
N THR A 174 2.92 -11.03 68.38
CA THR A 174 2.46 -11.06 69.78
C THR A 174 1.68 -9.86 70.28
#